data_AF-A0AAV9BSJ5-F1
#
_entry.id   AF-A0AAV9BSJ5-F1
#
_cell.length_a   1.000
_cell.length_b   1.000
_cell.length_c   1.000
_cell.angle_alpha   90.00
_cell.angle_beta   90.00
_cell.angle_gamma   90.00
#
_symmetry.space_group_name_H-M   'P 1'
#
loop_
_entity.id
_entity.type
_entity.pdbx_description
1 polymer ?
#
loop_
_entity_poly.entity_id
_entity_poly.type
_entity_poly.pdbx_seq_one_letter_code
_entity_poly.pdbx_strand_id
1 'polypeptide(L)' 'MNWGARICPGDEFAKLETLVAIHHLVTRFKWRLCGKDDSFIRDQLMPSPFEGLPILLEPKNVEYNDQ' A
#
# COMPACT_ATOMS: atom_id res chain seq x y z
N MET A 1 -31.17 18.72 0.42
CA MET A 1 -30.82 17.77 -0.65
C MET A 1 -29.73 16.89 -0.11
N ASN A 2 -30.07 15.69 0.36
CA ASN A 2 -29.11 14.76 0.93
C ASN A 2 -28.79 13.77 -0.18
N TRP A 3 -27.61 13.90 -0.79
CA TRP A 3 -27.11 12.87 -1.69
C TRP A 3 -26.84 11.64 -0.81
N GLY A 4 -27.57 10.55 -1.03
CA GLY A 4 -27.46 9.31 -0.27
C GLY A 4 -26.03 8.77 -0.24
N ALA A 5 -25.77 7.80 0.64
CA ALA A 5 -24.47 7.20 0.87
C ALA A 5 -23.72 6.96 -0.46
N ARG A 6 -22.75 7.82 -0.75
CA ARG A 6 -21.86 7.75 -1.92
C ARG A 6 -20.85 6.65 -1.68
N ILE A 7 -21.34 5.43 -1.49
CA ILE A 7 -20.52 4.24 -1.37
C ILE A 7 -20.25 3.78 -2.79
N CYS A 8 -19.00 3.88 -3.21
CA CYS A 8 -18.57 3.27 -4.46
C CYS A 8 -18.84 1.76 -4.36
N PRO A 9 -19.48 1.12 -5.35
CA PRO A 9 -19.74 -0.32 -5.32
C PRO A 9 -18.47 -1.17 -5.14
N GLY A 10 -17.31 -0.61 -5.50
CA GLY A 10 -16.00 -1.24 -5.34
C GLY A 10 -15.29 -0.96 -4.01
N ASP A 11 -15.90 -0.26 -3.05
CA ASP A 11 -15.23 0.11 -1.79
C ASP A 11 -14.82 -1.11 -0.95
N GLU A 12 -15.73 -2.07 -0.79
CA GLU A 12 -15.45 -3.30 -0.05
C GLU A 12 -14.41 -4.18 -0.76
N PHE A 13 -14.46 -4.21 -2.10
CA PHE A 13 -13.48 -4.93 -2.90
C PHE A 13 -12.09 -4.29 -2.80
N ALA A 14 -12.01 -2.96 -2.92
CA ALA A 14 -10.76 -2.22 -2.79
C ALA A 14 -10.12 -2.39 -1.40
N LYS A 15 -10.92 -2.44 -0.34
CA LYS A 15 -10.44 -2.75 1.02
C LYS A 15 -9.84 -4.14 1.09
N LEU A 16 -10.52 -5.16 0.55
CA LEU A 16 -10.04 -6.54 0.54
C LEU A 16 -8.73 -6.67 -0.27
N GLU A 17 -8.69 -6.13 -1.48
CA GLU A 17 -7.50 -6.15 -2.33
C GLU A 17 -6.31 -5.47 -1.66
N THR A 18 -6.54 -4.30 -1.05
CA THR A 18 -5.51 -3.55 -0.32
C THR A 18 -4.98 -4.36 0.86
N LEU A 19 -5.87 -4.99 1.64
CA LEU A 19 -5.47 -5.82 2.77
C LEU A 19 -4.63 -7.03 2.34
N VAL A 20 -5.05 -7.71 1.27
CA VAL A 20 -4.32 -8.86 0.72
C VAL A 20 -2.96 -8.42 0.17
N ALA A 21 -2.91 -7.32 -0.57
CA ALA A 21 -1.65 -6.77 -1.09
C ALA A 21 -0.67 -6.42 0.03
N ILE A 22 -1.13 -5.72 1.07
CA ILE A 22 -0.30 -5.37 2.24
C ILE A 22 0.14 -6.65 2.97
N HIS A 23 -0.76 -7.60 3.21
CA HIS A 23 -0.42 -8.86 3.87
C HIS A 23 0.68 -9.62 3.12
N HIS A 24 0.55 -9.75 1.80
CA HIS A 24 1.57 -10.39 0.96
C HIS A 24 2.89 -9.62 1.01
N LEU A 25 2.85 -8.29 0.90
CA LEU A 25 4.04 -7.44 0.96
C LEU A 25 4.80 -7.63 2.27
N VAL A 26 4.11 -7.59 3.42
CA VAL A 26 4.76 -7.67 4.73
C VAL A 26 5.18 -9.09 5.12
N THR A 27 4.48 -10.12 4.64
CA THR A 27 4.79 -11.52 4.99
C THR A 27 5.85 -12.12 4.08
N ARG A 28 5.83 -11.82 2.78
CA ARG A 28 6.70 -12.45 1.79
C ARG A 28 7.93 -11.62 1.44
N PHE A 29 7.96 -10.33 1.77
CA PHE A 29 9.08 -9.45 1.44
C PHE A 29 9.60 -8.70 2.65
N LYS A 30 10.91 -8.45 2.65
CA LYS A 30 11.54 -7.36 3.39
C LYS A 30 11.51 -6.16 2.45
N TRP A 31 11.12 -5.00 2.97
CA TRP A 31 11.00 -3.79 2.17
C TRP A 31 11.72 -2.63 2.85
N ARG A 32 12.28 -1.73 2.05
CA ARG A 32 12.88 -0.47 2.50
C ARG A 32 12.46 0.66 1.60
N LEU A 33 12.16 1.81 2.19
CA LEU A 33 11.89 3.04 1.43
C LEU A 33 13.23 3.62 0.95
N CYS A 34 13.34 3.86 -0.35
CA CYS A 34 14.54 4.43 -0.96
C CYS A 34 14.49 5.95 -1.04
N GLY A 35 13.31 6.53 -0.83
CA GLY A 35 13.12 7.98 -0.90
C GLY A 35 13.79 8.71 0.27
N LYS A 36 14.19 9.96 0.02
CA LYS A 36 14.71 10.86 1.06
C LYS A 36 13.61 11.71 1.66
N ASP A 37 12.57 12.00 0.88
CA ASP A 37 11.45 12.85 1.28
C ASP A 37 10.15 12.04 1.32
N ASP A 38 9.69 11.79 2.55
CA ASP A 38 8.46 11.06 2.84
C ASP A 38 7.24 11.98 2.89
N SER A 39 7.39 13.25 2.48
CA SER A 39 6.29 14.21 2.42
C SER A 39 5.34 13.93 1.25
N PHE A 40 4.16 14.53 1.35
CA PHE A 40 3.12 14.43 0.35
C PHE A 40 2.91 15.81 -0.28
N ILE A 41 2.70 15.82 -1.60
CA ILE A 41 2.31 17.01 -2.33
C ILE A 41 0.83 17.28 -2.01
N ARG A 42 0.56 18.38 -1.31
CA ARG A 42 -0.79 18.73 -0.83
C ARG A 42 -1.54 19.71 -1.73
N ASP A 43 -0.86 20.33 -2.68
CA ASP A 43 -1.42 21.35 -3.58
C ASP A 43 -2.21 20.75 -4.76
N GLN A 44 -2.28 19.42 -4.85
CA GLN A 44 -2.96 18.69 -5.91
C GLN A 44 -4.30 18.12 -5.44
N LEU A 45 -5.24 17.95 -6.38
CA LEU A 45 -6.58 17.41 -6.11
C LEU A 45 -6.54 16.05 -5.39
N MET A 46 -5.49 15.26 -5.65
CA MET A 46 -5.20 14.02 -4.94
C MET A 46 -3.77 14.10 -4.39
N PRO A 47 -3.56 13.85 -3.08
CA PRO A 47 -2.23 13.86 -2.51
C PRO A 47 -1.42 12.69 -3.05
N SER A 48 -0.20 12.97 -3.51
CA SER A 48 0.77 11.94 -3.91
C SER A 48 2.06 12.08 -3.11
N PRO A 49 2.79 10.97 -2.86
CA PRO A 49 4.12 11.03 -2.28
C PRO A 49 5.04 11.89 -3.14
N PHE A 50 5.92 12.69 -2.52
CA PHE A 50 6.81 13.61 -3.24
C PHE A 50 7.71 12.88 -4.25
N GLU A 51 8.21 11.70 -3.89
CA GLU A 51 9.08 10.88 -4.75
C GLU A 51 8.39 9.63 -5.33
N GLY A 52 7.05 9.52 -5.21
CA GLY A 52 6.31 8.37 -5.76
C GLY A 52 6.47 7.05 -4.97
N LEU A 53 6.89 7.13 -3.71
CA LEU A 53 7.07 6.00 -2.78
C LEU A 53 7.95 4.86 -3.35
N PRO A 54 9.22 5.14 -3.68
CA PRO A 54 10.11 4.14 -4.24
C PRO A 54 10.50 3.13 -3.16
N ILE A 55 10.05 1.88 -3.28
CA ILE A 55 10.36 0.80 -2.34
C ILE A 55 11.27 -0.25 -2.98
N LEU A 56 12.29 -0.69 -2.23
CA LEU A 56 13.10 -1.85 -2.58
C LEU A 56 12.51 -3.09 -1.92
N LEU A 57 12.26 -4.13 -2.71
CA LEU A 57 11.72 -5.41 -2.24
C LEU A 57 12.79 -6.51 -2.30
N GLU A 58 12.97 -7.18 -1.18
CA GLU A 58 13.83 -8.35 -1.04
C GLU A 58 12.95 -9.53 -0.58
N PRO A 59 12.92 -10.67 -1.28
CA PRO A 59 12.11 -11.81 -0.86
C PRO A 59 12.57 -12.31 0.51
N LYS A 60 11.61 -12.59 1.40
CA LYS A 60 11.86 -13.32 2.63
C LYS A 60 12.01 -14.79 2.25
N ASN A 61 13.21 -15.32 2.37
CA ASN A 61 13.39 -16.77 2.43
C ASN A 61 12.59 -17.26 3.64
N VAL A 62 11.48 -17.93 3.37
CA VAL A 62 10.82 -18.75 4.38
C VAL A 62 11.69 -19.99 4.45
N GLU A 63 12.69 -19.97 5.33
CA GLU A 63 13.36 -21.20 5.74
C GLU A 63 12.27 -22.09 6.33
N TYR A 64 11.84 -23.08 5.57
CA TYR A 64 11.02 -24.16 6.11
C TYR A 64 11.95 -24.91 7.05
N ASN A 65 11.86 -24.60 8.35
CA ASN A 65 12.47 -25.41 9.39
C ASN A 65 11.74 -26.77 9.40
N ASP A 66 12.13 -27.64 8.48
CA ASP A 66 11.90 -29.08 8.57
C ASP A 66 12.91 -29.60 9.63
N GLN A 67 12.43 -29.67 10.88
CA GLN A 67 12.91 -30.63 11.86
C GLN A 67 11.81 -31.66 12.09
#